data_AF-A0AAT9HGN9-F1
#
_entry.id   AF-A0AAT9HGN9-F1
#
_cell.length_a   1.000
_cell.length_b   1.000
_cell.length_c   1.000
_cell.angle_alpha   90.00
_cell.angle_beta   90.00
_cell.angle_gamma   90.00
#
_symmetry.space_group_name_H-M   'P 1'
#
loop_
_entity.id
_entity.type
_entity.pdbx_description
1 polymer ?
#
loop_
_entity_poly.entity_id
_entity_poly.type
_entity_poly.pdbx_seq_one_letter_code
_entity_poly.pdbx_strand_id
1 'polypeptide(L)'
;MTEVQEERTAVELKELAERAGRDLEDASALEILRWAAGTFGKRFCVTSSMEDAVVAHLASRAMPGVDVVFLDTGYHFPETIGTRDAVEAVMDVRLITLTPRRSVAEQDAEYGPKLHDRDPDLCCELRKVRPLEEGLKGYTAWATGLRRDESPTRANTPVVGWDEKRRKVKISPSPPGPRRTCGRTSTSTAYSRIRC
;
A
#
# COMPACT_ATOMS: atom_id res chain seq x y z
N MET A 1 -11.19 17.11 -25.72
CA MET A 1 -11.68 17.85 -24.53
C MET A 1 -10.93 17.31 -23.32
N THR A 2 -10.10 18.12 -22.67
CA THR A 2 -9.52 17.80 -21.36
C THR A 2 -10.53 18.21 -20.29
N GLU A 3 -11.17 17.23 -19.66
CA GLU A 3 -11.92 17.47 -18.43
C GLU A 3 -10.93 17.93 -17.35
N VAL A 4 -10.99 19.22 -17.01
CA VAL A 4 -10.34 19.75 -15.82
C VAL A 4 -11.15 19.25 -14.63
N GLN A 5 -10.83 18.05 -14.15
CA GLN A 5 -11.34 17.55 -12.87
C GLN A 5 -10.86 18.50 -11.77
N GLU A 6 -11.77 19.37 -11.29
CA GLU A 6 -11.52 20.30 -10.20
C GLU A 6 -10.77 19.61 -9.05
N GLU A 7 -9.67 20.23 -8.61
CA GLU A 7 -8.83 19.66 -7.56
C GLU A 7 -9.53 19.80 -6.21
N ARG A 8 -10.25 18.73 -5.83
CA ARG A 8 -10.83 18.57 -4.49
C ARG A 8 -9.79 18.93 -3.42
N THR A 9 -10.20 19.79 -2.51
CA THR A 9 -9.39 20.19 -1.35
C THR A 9 -9.12 18.99 -0.44
N ALA A 10 -8.11 19.11 0.43
CA ALA A 10 -7.79 18.08 1.41
C ALA A 10 -8.96 17.79 2.38
N VAL A 11 -9.84 18.77 2.63
CA VAL A 11 -11.03 18.58 3.48
C VAL A 11 -12.06 17.70 2.75
N GLU A 12 -12.40 18.04 1.50
CA GLU A 12 -13.35 17.26 0.70
C GLU A 12 -12.86 15.82 0.46
N LEU A 13 -11.54 15.63 0.26
CA LEU A 13 -10.92 14.32 0.12
C LEU A 13 -10.97 13.51 1.42
N LYS A 14 -10.78 14.15 2.58
CA LYS A 14 -10.91 13.50 3.89
C LYS A 14 -12.35 13.06 4.14
N GLU A 15 -13.32 13.95 3.95
CA GLU A 15 -14.73 13.59 4.12
C GLU A 15 -15.19 12.51 3.14
N LEU A 16 -14.72 12.56 1.88
CA LEU A 16 -14.96 11.52 0.88
C LEU A 16 -14.42 10.17 1.34
N ALA A 17 -13.20 10.14 1.89
CA ALA A 17 -12.59 8.94 2.41
C ALA A 17 -13.35 8.38 3.63
N GLU A 18 -13.80 9.25 4.54
CA GLU A 18 -14.57 8.87 5.71
C GLU A 18 -15.98 8.35 5.36
N ARG A 19 -16.64 8.93 4.34
CA ARG A 19 -17.92 8.40 3.80
C ARG A 19 -17.70 7.04 3.14
N ALA A 20 -16.80 6.97 2.15
CA ALA A 20 -16.51 5.73 1.43
C ALA A 20 -16.02 4.59 2.36
N GLY A 21 -15.28 4.92 3.42
CA GLY A 21 -14.83 3.96 4.43
C GLY A 21 -15.97 3.33 5.24
N ARG A 22 -17.14 3.98 5.32
CA ARG A 22 -18.36 3.39 5.88
C ARG A 22 -19.17 2.65 4.82
N ASP A 23 -19.35 3.29 3.66
CA ASP A 23 -20.22 2.79 2.59
C ASP A 23 -19.68 1.50 1.93
N LEU A 24 -18.35 1.27 2.01
CA LEU A 24 -17.66 0.13 1.39
C LEU A 24 -17.12 -0.90 2.41
N GLU A 25 -17.38 -0.76 3.72
CA GLU A 25 -16.73 -1.61 4.74
C GLU A 25 -17.02 -3.12 4.58
N ASP A 26 -18.21 -3.47 4.06
CA ASP A 26 -18.61 -4.84 3.73
C ASP A 26 -18.47 -5.18 2.22
N ALA A 27 -17.91 -4.28 1.40
CA ALA A 27 -17.71 -4.48 -0.04
C ALA A 27 -16.50 -5.37 -0.35
N SER A 28 -16.49 -6.02 -1.52
CA SER A 28 -15.35 -6.83 -1.93
C SER A 28 -14.14 -5.96 -2.32
N ALA A 29 -12.94 -6.55 -2.22
CA ALA A 29 -11.68 -5.94 -2.64
C ALA A 29 -11.75 -5.32 -4.05
N LEU A 30 -12.43 -6.01 -4.98
CA LEU A 30 -12.58 -5.58 -6.37
C LEU A 30 -13.56 -4.40 -6.52
N GLU A 31 -14.61 -4.33 -5.71
CA GLU A 31 -15.54 -3.19 -5.69
C GLU A 31 -14.88 -1.95 -5.10
N ILE A 32 -14.12 -2.10 -4.02
CA ILE A 32 -13.33 -1.02 -3.41
C ILE A 32 -12.32 -0.45 -4.43
N LEU A 33 -11.62 -1.32 -5.16
CA LEU A 33 -10.65 -0.92 -6.19
C LEU A 33 -11.33 -0.27 -7.42
N ARG A 34 -12.50 -0.76 -7.84
CA ARG A 34 -13.31 -0.11 -8.90
C ARG A 34 -13.81 1.27 -8.48
N TRP A 35 -14.27 1.42 -7.23
CA TRP A 35 -14.64 2.72 -6.68
C TRP A 35 -13.44 3.68 -6.69
N ALA A 36 -12.27 3.24 -6.25
CA ALA A 36 -11.06 4.06 -6.25
C ALA A 36 -10.66 4.48 -7.68
N ALA A 37 -10.67 3.54 -8.63
CA ALA A 37 -10.39 3.80 -10.04
C ALA A 37 -11.38 4.81 -10.65
N GLY A 38 -12.69 4.65 -10.43
CA GLY A 38 -13.70 5.59 -10.91
C GLY A 38 -13.64 6.97 -10.24
N THR A 39 -13.23 7.03 -8.97
CA THR A 39 -13.21 8.26 -8.16
C THR A 39 -11.98 9.14 -8.39
N PHE A 40 -10.84 8.53 -8.71
CA PHE A 40 -9.54 9.20 -8.81
C PHE A 40 -8.84 9.03 -10.16
N GLY A 41 -9.23 8.05 -10.97
CA GLY A 41 -8.66 7.78 -12.30
C GLY A 41 -7.13 7.66 -12.26
N LYS A 42 -6.46 8.40 -13.15
CA LYS A 42 -4.98 8.44 -13.23
C LYS A 42 -4.29 9.01 -11.99
N ARG A 43 -5.02 9.57 -11.02
CA ARG A 43 -4.49 10.03 -9.72
C ARG A 43 -4.61 8.96 -8.62
N PHE A 44 -4.79 7.70 -8.99
CA PHE A 44 -4.74 6.53 -8.12
C PHE A 44 -3.60 5.59 -8.51
N CYS A 45 -2.92 5.03 -7.51
CA CYS A 45 -1.90 3.99 -7.67
C CYS A 45 -2.03 2.89 -6.61
N VAL A 46 -1.38 1.76 -6.84
CA VAL A 46 -1.27 0.66 -5.88
C VAL A 46 0.17 0.49 -5.45
N THR A 47 0.45 0.50 -4.15
CA THR A 47 1.79 0.16 -3.62
C THR A 47 1.92 -1.33 -3.36
N SER A 48 3.02 -1.92 -3.81
CA SER A 48 3.34 -3.34 -3.62
C SER A 48 4.77 -3.53 -3.11
N SER A 49 4.94 -4.44 -2.15
CA SER A 49 6.25 -4.97 -1.73
C SER A 49 6.73 -6.13 -2.60
N MET A 50 5.86 -6.65 -3.49
CA MET A 50 6.04 -7.90 -4.25
C MET A 50 6.20 -9.17 -3.39
N GLU A 51 5.80 -9.10 -2.11
CA GLU A 51 5.60 -10.25 -1.22
C GLU A 51 4.29 -10.99 -1.54
N ASP A 52 3.23 -10.23 -1.84
CA ASP A 52 2.00 -10.72 -2.48
C ASP A 52 1.57 -9.76 -3.59
N ALA A 53 1.27 -10.31 -4.77
CA ALA A 53 0.80 -9.58 -5.93
C ALA A 53 -0.74 -9.51 -6.05
N VAL A 54 -1.52 -10.12 -5.15
CA VAL A 54 -2.99 -10.15 -5.22
C VAL A 54 -3.63 -8.76 -5.37
N VAL A 55 -3.16 -7.74 -4.63
CA VAL A 55 -3.76 -6.39 -4.76
C VAL A 55 -3.40 -5.72 -6.08
N ALA A 56 -2.18 -5.93 -6.61
CA ALA A 56 -1.80 -5.49 -7.95
C ALA A 56 -2.65 -6.18 -9.03
N HIS A 57 -2.86 -7.51 -8.89
CA HIS A 57 -3.70 -8.28 -9.79
C HIS A 57 -5.15 -7.80 -9.78
N LEU A 58 -5.77 -7.67 -8.60
CA LEU A 58 -7.14 -7.16 -8.48
C LEU A 58 -7.28 -5.73 -9.01
N ALA A 59 -6.24 -4.90 -8.85
CA ALA A 59 -6.24 -3.55 -9.39
C ALA A 59 -6.15 -3.54 -10.92
N SER A 60 -5.30 -4.37 -11.54
CA SER A 60 -5.28 -4.54 -13.02
C SER A 60 -6.64 -4.95 -13.59
N ARG A 61 -7.42 -5.73 -12.82
CA ARG A 61 -8.77 -6.17 -13.16
C ARG A 61 -9.85 -5.10 -12.92
N ALA A 62 -9.59 -4.13 -12.06
CA ALA A 62 -10.47 -2.98 -11.79
C ALA A 62 -10.18 -1.80 -12.74
N MET A 63 -8.90 -1.61 -13.08
CA MET A 63 -8.36 -0.53 -13.89
C MET A 63 -7.14 -1.06 -14.67
N PRO A 64 -7.34 -1.49 -15.92
CA PRO A 64 -6.25 -1.81 -16.83
C PRO A 64 -5.27 -0.63 -16.97
N GLY A 65 -3.97 -0.90 -16.97
CA GLY A 65 -2.91 0.10 -17.00
C GLY A 65 -2.76 0.92 -15.71
N VAL A 66 -3.27 0.44 -14.56
CA VAL A 66 -3.08 1.10 -13.24
C VAL A 66 -1.60 1.15 -12.84
N ASP A 67 -1.22 2.22 -12.16
CA ASP A 67 0.16 2.41 -11.70
C ASP A 67 0.43 1.54 -10.46
N VAL A 68 1.30 0.54 -10.61
CA VAL A 68 1.81 -0.29 -9.51
C VAL A 68 3.17 0.25 -9.08
N VAL A 69 3.18 0.89 -7.92
CA VAL A 69 4.36 1.51 -7.32
C VAL A 69 5.12 0.46 -6.51
N PHE A 70 6.32 0.12 -6.97
CA PHE A 70 7.29 -0.70 -6.26
C PHE A 70 8.37 0.19 -5.66
N LEU A 71 8.74 -0.04 -4.40
CA LEU A 71 9.83 0.67 -3.74
C LEU A 71 11.07 -0.23 -3.73
N ASP A 72 12.02 0.04 -4.62
CA ASP A 72 13.28 -0.71 -4.66
C ASP A 72 14.25 -0.15 -3.62
N THR A 73 14.35 -0.84 -2.49
CA THR A 73 15.24 -0.43 -1.40
C THR A 73 16.71 -0.74 -1.67
N GLY A 74 17.07 -1.46 -2.75
CA GLY A 74 18.42 -1.97 -3.00
C GLY A 74 18.89 -3.05 -2.02
N TYR A 75 18.01 -3.53 -1.14
CA TYR A 75 18.24 -4.66 -0.22
C TYR A 75 17.25 -5.82 -0.47
N HIS A 76 16.55 -5.80 -1.61
CA HIS A 76 15.59 -6.85 -1.97
C HIS A 76 16.30 -8.11 -2.44
N PHE A 77 15.67 -9.27 -2.19
CA PHE A 77 16.13 -10.54 -2.74
C PHE A 77 15.92 -10.58 -4.27
N PRO A 78 16.79 -11.28 -5.03
CA PRO A 78 16.60 -11.48 -6.47
C PRO A 78 15.22 -12.03 -6.84
N GLU A 79 14.64 -12.87 -5.99
CA GLU A 79 13.30 -13.43 -6.11
C GLU A 79 12.21 -12.34 -6.06
N THR A 80 12.35 -11.34 -5.18
CA THR A 80 11.43 -10.19 -5.11
C THR A 80 11.49 -9.35 -6.38
N ILE A 81 12.68 -9.18 -6.96
CA ILE A 81 12.89 -8.50 -8.24
C ILE A 81 12.32 -9.33 -9.40
N GLY A 82 12.47 -10.66 -9.37
CA GLY A 82 11.82 -11.55 -10.32
C GLY A 82 10.29 -11.47 -10.28
N THR A 83 9.70 -11.42 -9.07
CA THR A 83 8.25 -11.22 -8.91
C THR A 83 7.80 -9.85 -9.42
N ARG A 84 8.57 -8.78 -9.16
CA ARG A 84 8.32 -7.44 -9.70
C ARG A 84 8.23 -7.46 -11.24
N ASP A 85 9.20 -8.08 -11.89
CA ASP A 85 9.28 -8.14 -13.36
C ASP A 85 8.19 -9.05 -13.93
N ALA A 86 7.86 -10.14 -13.25
CA ALA A 86 6.74 -11.00 -13.60
C ALA A 86 5.39 -10.26 -13.52
N VAL A 87 5.17 -9.41 -12.50
CA VAL A 87 3.94 -8.60 -12.38
C VAL A 87 3.75 -7.67 -13.58
N GLU A 88 4.80 -6.98 -14.03
CA GLU A 88 4.74 -6.15 -15.24
C GLU A 88 4.52 -6.98 -16.52
N ALA A 89 5.12 -8.17 -16.61
CA ALA A 89 5.01 -9.03 -17.78
C ALA A 89 3.65 -9.75 -17.92
N VAL A 90 2.93 -10.03 -16.83
CA VAL A 90 1.70 -10.85 -16.85
C VAL A 90 0.42 -10.12 -16.46
N MET A 91 0.50 -8.88 -15.96
CA MET A 91 -0.66 -8.09 -15.53
C MET A 91 -0.75 -6.80 -16.34
N ASP A 92 -1.97 -6.34 -16.63
CA ASP A 92 -2.19 -5.06 -17.31
C ASP A 92 -2.02 -3.90 -16.31
N VAL A 93 -0.77 -3.58 -16.03
CA VAL A 93 -0.32 -2.56 -15.06
C VAL A 93 0.85 -1.77 -15.64
N ARG A 94 1.06 -0.55 -15.14
CA ARG A 94 2.31 0.20 -15.36
C ARG A 94 3.16 0.13 -14.10
N LEU A 95 4.30 -0.54 -14.16
CA LEU A 95 5.21 -0.63 -13.02
C LEU A 95 5.97 0.70 -12.85
N ILE A 96 5.92 1.27 -11.65
CA ILE A 96 6.65 2.47 -11.27
C ILE A 96 7.64 2.11 -10.16
N THR A 97 8.91 1.91 -10.51
CA THR A 97 9.96 1.62 -9.53
C THR A 97 10.51 2.93 -8.93
N LEU A 98 10.34 3.08 -7.62
CA LEU A 98 10.90 4.18 -6.83
C LEU A 98 12.22 3.72 -6.19
N THR A 99 13.31 4.43 -6.46
CA THR A 99 14.63 4.17 -5.88
C THR A 99 15.02 5.29 -4.89
N PRO A 100 15.73 4.98 -3.79
CA PRO A 100 16.38 5.98 -2.96
C PRO A 100 17.33 6.86 -3.76
N ARG A 101 17.45 8.14 -3.37
CA ARG A 101 18.36 9.10 -4.03
C ARG A 101 19.85 8.73 -3.99
N ARG A 102 20.23 7.77 -3.13
CA ARG A 102 21.59 7.23 -2.99
C ARG A 102 21.54 5.71 -3.11
N SER A 103 22.46 5.15 -3.89
CA SER A 103 22.77 3.72 -3.88
C SER A 103 23.18 3.25 -2.48
N VAL A 104 23.25 1.92 -2.27
CA VAL A 104 23.77 1.37 -1.00
C VAL A 104 25.22 1.80 -0.79
N ALA A 105 26.05 1.80 -1.83
CA ALA A 105 27.46 2.19 -1.75
C ALA A 105 27.65 3.66 -1.34
N GLU A 106 26.88 4.59 -1.91
CA GLU A 106 26.93 6.02 -1.53
C GLU A 106 26.41 6.24 -0.10
N GLN A 107 25.39 5.49 0.33
CA GLN A 107 24.90 5.56 1.70
C GLN A 107 25.93 4.99 2.69
N ASP A 108 26.57 3.86 2.37
CA ASP A 108 27.60 3.25 3.21
C ASP A 108 28.86 4.12 3.28
N ALA A 109 29.17 4.89 2.22
CA ALA A 109 30.26 5.88 2.24
C ALA A 109 29.97 7.10 3.15
N GLU A 110 28.72 7.53 3.28
CA GLU A 110 28.33 8.69 4.10
C GLU A 110 28.02 8.34 5.57
N TYR A 111 27.34 7.22 5.81
CA TYR A 111 26.85 6.82 7.13
C TYR A 111 27.59 5.59 7.72
N GLY A 112 28.53 5.01 6.97
CA GLY A 112 29.18 3.73 7.28
C GLY A 112 28.32 2.52 6.87
N PRO A 113 28.93 1.33 6.72
CA PRO A 113 28.24 0.13 6.26
C PRO A 113 27.12 -0.33 7.19
N LYS A 114 26.18 -1.12 6.64
CA LYS A 114 25.11 -1.80 7.41
C LYS A 114 24.29 -0.83 8.27
N LEU A 115 23.89 0.30 7.69
CA LEU A 115 23.08 1.29 8.42
C LEU A 115 21.79 0.68 8.98
N HIS A 116 21.19 -0.30 8.28
CA HIS A 116 20.00 -1.04 8.75
C HIS A 116 20.20 -1.79 10.08
N ASP A 117 21.42 -2.27 10.38
CA ASP A 117 21.74 -2.95 11.64
C ASP A 117 21.98 -1.96 12.80
N ARG A 118 22.48 -0.75 12.48
CA ARG A 118 22.99 0.23 13.47
C ARG A 118 22.00 1.35 13.78
N ASP A 119 21.24 1.78 12.77
CA ASP A 119 20.20 2.80 12.83
C ASP A 119 19.08 2.43 11.83
N PRO A 120 18.17 1.51 12.21
CA PRO A 120 17.11 1.04 11.34
C PRO A 120 16.10 2.15 10.99
N ASP A 121 15.92 3.13 11.88
CA ASP A 121 15.00 4.26 11.67
C ASP A 121 15.54 5.20 10.59
N LEU A 122 16.80 5.62 10.67
CA LEU A 122 17.44 6.43 9.62
C LEU A 122 17.54 5.66 8.30
N CYS A 123 17.84 4.36 8.33
CA CYS A 123 17.86 3.55 7.12
C CYS A 123 16.46 3.44 6.48
N CYS A 124 15.40 3.29 7.27
CA CYS A 124 14.02 3.28 6.75
C CYS A 124 13.57 4.66 6.27
N GLU A 125 13.95 5.73 6.95
CA GLU A 125 13.69 7.11 6.53
C GLU A 125 14.29 7.41 5.15
N LEU A 126 15.59 7.13 4.98
CA LEU A 126 16.32 7.38 3.73
C LEU A 126 15.88 6.47 2.57
N ARG A 127 15.62 5.18 2.84
CA ARG A 127 15.38 4.19 1.78
C ARG A 127 13.93 3.81 1.57
N LYS A 128 13.01 4.17 2.48
CA LYS A 128 11.59 3.85 2.38
C LYS A 128 10.67 5.05 2.48
N VAL A 129 10.81 5.88 3.53
CA VAL A 129 9.87 6.98 3.77
C VAL A 129 10.01 8.05 2.70
N ARG A 130 11.21 8.65 2.55
CA ARG A 130 11.43 9.72 1.58
C ARG A 130 11.12 9.32 0.14
N PRO A 131 11.62 8.19 -0.40
CA PRO A 131 11.37 7.86 -1.81
C PRO A 131 9.88 7.60 -2.08
N LEU A 132 9.17 6.99 -1.12
CA LEU A 132 7.73 6.78 -1.22
C LEU A 132 6.95 8.10 -1.14
N GLU A 133 7.32 9.03 -0.25
CA GLU A 133 6.72 10.36 -0.20
C GLU A 133 6.95 11.16 -1.48
N GLU A 134 8.14 11.07 -2.08
CA GLU A 134 8.44 11.70 -3.36
C GLU A 134 7.65 11.10 -4.52
N GLY A 135 7.64 9.77 -4.64
CA GLY A 135 6.89 9.08 -5.69
C GLY A 135 5.38 9.22 -5.59
N LEU A 136 4.83 9.36 -4.37
CA LEU A 136 3.39 9.54 -4.17
C LEU A 136 2.88 10.97 -4.41
N LYS A 137 3.75 11.96 -4.66
CA LYS A 137 3.34 13.38 -4.81
C LYS A 137 2.22 13.58 -5.81
N GLY A 138 2.31 12.98 -7.00
CA GLY A 138 1.35 13.14 -8.11
C GLY A 138 0.00 12.44 -7.95
N TYR A 139 -0.18 11.57 -6.94
CA TYR A 139 -1.44 10.83 -6.73
C TYR A 139 -2.29 11.48 -5.65
N THR A 140 -3.61 11.43 -5.81
CA THR A 140 -4.60 11.86 -4.80
C THR A 140 -4.97 10.71 -3.86
N ALA A 141 -4.89 9.47 -4.37
CA ALA A 141 -5.24 8.26 -3.65
C ALA A 141 -4.21 7.14 -3.87
N TRP A 142 -4.04 6.27 -2.89
CA TRP A 142 -3.13 5.12 -2.99
C TRP A 142 -3.72 3.89 -2.28
N ALA A 143 -3.62 2.72 -2.90
CA ALA A 143 -3.92 1.45 -2.26
C ALA A 143 -2.66 0.82 -1.67
N THR A 144 -2.84 0.03 -0.61
CA THR A 144 -1.76 -0.75 0.03
C THR A 144 -2.13 -2.23 0.09
N GLY A 145 -1.17 -3.11 -0.18
CA GLY A 145 -1.32 -4.57 -0.02
C GLY A 145 -1.52 -5.08 1.42
N LEU A 146 -1.53 -4.18 2.41
CA LEU A 146 -1.60 -4.50 3.83
C LEU A 146 -2.89 -5.27 4.19
N ARG A 147 -2.75 -6.49 4.70
CA ARG A 147 -3.88 -7.25 5.23
C ARG A 147 -4.20 -6.83 6.67
N ARG A 148 -5.49 -6.78 7.02
CA ARG A 148 -5.94 -6.47 8.40
C ARG A 148 -5.50 -7.54 9.43
N ASP A 149 -5.24 -8.76 8.98
CA ASP A 149 -4.80 -9.91 9.78
C ASP A 149 -3.30 -9.95 10.11
N GLU A 150 -2.45 -9.14 9.46
CA GLU A 150 -1.00 -9.07 9.71
C GLU A 150 -0.62 -8.53 11.11
N SER A 151 -1.51 -7.82 11.79
CA SER A 151 -1.25 -7.31 13.14
C SER A 151 -2.55 -6.98 13.90
N PRO A 152 -2.63 -7.23 15.22
CA PRO A 152 -3.78 -6.81 16.05
C PRO A 152 -4.10 -5.31 15.94
N THR A 153 -3.08 -4.46 15.72
CA THR A 153 -3.25 -3.01 15.53
C THR A 153 -3.91 -2.61 14.21
N ARG A 154 -4.07 -3.55 13.27
CA ARG A 154 -4.61 -3.31 11.92
C ARG A 154 -6.05 -3.76 11.74
N ALA A 155 -6.60 -4.56 12.66
CA ALA A 155 -7.94 -5.14 12.56
C ALA A 155 -9.06 -4.09 12.32
N ASN A 156 -8.92 -2.90 12.91
CA ASN A 156 -9.88 -1.79 12.81
C ASN A 156 -9.50 -0.73 11.75
N THR A 157 -8.57 -1.02 10.84
CA THR A 157 -8.17 -0.07 9.77
C THR A 157 -9.30 0.03 8.73
N PRO A 158 -9.94 1.18 8.48
CA PRO A 158 -11.00 1.30 7.49
C PRO A 158 -10.57 0.86 6.08
N VAL A 159 -11.50 0.30 5.28
CA VAL A 159 -11.24 -0.06 3.86
C VAL A 159 -10.81 1.15 3.02
N VAL A 160 -11.34 2.33 3.36
CA VAL A 160 -10.95 3.62 2.81
C VAL A 160 -10.81 4.60 3.98
N GLY A 161 -9.73 5.37 3.99
CA GLY A 161 -9.47 6.34 5.05
C GLY A 161 -8.52 7.45 4.59
N TRP A 162 -8.20 8.37 5.50
CA TRP A 162 -7.35 9.52 5.22
C TRP A 162 -5.96 9.34 5.84
N ASP A 163 -4.90 9.46 5.04
CA ASP A 163 -3.52 9.52 5.53
C ASP A 163 -3.15 10.98 5.81
N GLU A 164 -3.24 11.41 7.07
CA GLU A 164 -2.89 12.77 7.49
C GLU A 164 -1.43 13.14 7.18
N LYS A 165 -0.50 12.18 7.20
CA LYS A 165 0.92 12.45 6.93
C LYS A 165 1.14 12.79 5.45
N ARG A 166 0.49 12.04 4.56
CA ARG A 166 0.61 12.23 3.10
C ARG A 166 -0.43 13.17 2.50
N ARG A 167 -1.47 13.53 3.27
CA ARG A 167 -2.66 14.27 2.84
C ARG A 167 -3.31 13.65 1.60
N LYS A 168 -3.52 12.33 1.63
CA LYS A 168 -4.03 11.50 0.52
C LYS A 168 -5.03 10.47 1.03
N VAL A 169 -5.93 10.04 0.14
CA VAL A 169 -6.87 8.94 0.45
C VAL A 169 -6.11 7.62 0.42
N LYS A 170 -6.18 6.85 1.50
CA LYS A 170 -5.58 5.51 1.62
C LYS A 170 -6.66 4.45 1.46
N ILE A 171 -6.41 3.47 0.59
CA ILE A 171 -7.28 2.33 0.34
C ILE A 171 -6.60 1.05 0.85
N SER A 172 -7.34 0.25 1.61
CA SER A 172 -6.92 -1.04 2.17
C SER A 172 -7.94 -2.10 1.74
N PRO A 173 -7.81 -2.69 0.54
CA PRO A 173 -8.88 -3.50 -0.07
C PRO A 173 -9.00 -4.91 0.52
N SER A 174 -8.26 -5.25 1.58
CA SER A 174 -8.48 -6.48 2.33
C SER A 174 -9.85 -6.43 3.04
N PRO A 175 -10.71 -7.45 2.90
CA PRO A 175 -11.99 -7.48 3.59
C PRO A 175 -11.80 -7.46 5.12
N PRO A 176 -12.82 -7.03 5.89
CA PRO A 176 -12.77 -7.13 7.34
C PRO A 176 -12.57 -8.58 7.77
N GLY A 177 -11.53 -8.83 8.58
CA GLY A 177 -11.45 -10.06 9.36
C GLY A 177 -12.69 -10.19 10.25
N PRO A 178 -13.09 -11.41 10.66
CA PRO A 178 -14.27 -11.60 11.49
C PRO A 178 -14.17 -10.70 12.72
N ARG A 179 -15.21 -9.87 12.94
CA ARG A 179 -15.33 -9.02 14.14
C ARG A 179 -15.24 -9.92 15.37
N ARG A 180 -14.03 -10.07 15.93
CA ARG A 180 -13.81 -10.65 17.25
C ARG A 180 -14.41 -9.67 18.23
N THR A 181 -15.70 -9.84 18.51
CA THR A 181 -16.32 -9.28 19.70
C THR A 181 -15.42 -9.65 20.87
N CYS A 182 -15.08 -8.68 21.71
CA CYS A 182 -14.37 -8.94 22.96
C CYS A 182 -15.35 -9.55 23.98
N GLY A 183 -15.96 -10.68 23.58
CA GLY A 183 -16.79 -11.52 24.42
C GLY A 183 -15.89 -12.24 25.38
N ARG A 184 -15.96 -11.88 26.65
CA ARG A 184 -15.21 -12.51 27.73
C ARG A 184 -15.80 -13.89 28.03
N THR A 185 -15.51 -14.87 27.18
CA THR A 185 -15.88 -16.27 27.41
C THR A 185 -14.63 -17.13 27.43
N SER A 186 -14.21 -17.49 28.64
CA SER A 186 -13.24 -18.55 28.87
C SER A 186 -13.81 -19.87 28.39
N THR A 187 -13.16 -20.55 27.44
CA THR A 187 -12.60 -21.91 27.60
C THR A 187 -12.16 -22.53 26.26
N SER A 188 -11.16 -23.41 26.38
CA SER A 188 -10.82 -24.52 25.47
C SER A 188 -10.20 -24.25 24.08
N THR A 189 -8.87 -24.41 24.05
CA THR A 189 -8.14 -25.46 23.28
C THR A 189 -8.24 -25.54 21.75
N ALA A 190 -7.05 -25.74 21.15
CA ALA A 190 -6.73 -26.02 19.74
C ALA A 190 -6.79 -24.80 18.80
N TYR A 191 -5.82 -24.55 17.90
CA TYR A 191 -4.71 -25.40 17.44
C TYR A 191 -3.33 -24.76 17.69
N SER A 192 -2.30 -25.59 17.87
CA SER A 192 -0.88 -25.20 18.02
C SER A 192 -0.07 -25.66 16.80
N ARG A 193 1.15 -25.11 16.64
CA ARG A 193 2.15 -25.31 15.54
C ARG A 193 1.80 -24.47 14.30
N ILE A 194 2.73 -23.81 13.57
CA ILE A 194 4.17 -24.00 13.25
C ILE A 194 4.83 -22.57 13.16
N ARG A 195 6.10 -22.26 13.49
CA ARG A 195 7.24 -22.96 14.15
C ARG A 195 8.16 -21.97 14.92
N CYS A 196 9.06 -21.25 14.21
CA CYS A 196 10.05 -20.25 14.61
C CYS A 196 10.35 -19.39 13.37
#